data_AF-A0A7W6JG26-F1
#
_entry.id   AF-A0A7W6JG26-F1
#
_cell.length_a   1.000
_cell.length_b   1.000
_cell.length_c   1.000
_cell.angle_alpha   90.00
_cell.angle_beta   90.00
_cell.angle_gamma   90.00
#
_symmetry.space_group_name_H-M   'P 1'
#
loop_
_entity.id
_entity.type
_entity.pdbx_description
1 polymer ?
#
loop_
_entity_poly.entity_id
_entity_poly.type
_entity_poly.pdbx_seq_one_letter_code
_entity_poly.pdbx_strand_id
1 'polypeptide(L)'
;MDPKTYLVLLHLIGLVVGLGSVTTLDIYLLKFLRGDTVTKSDAHLVDLVAKLAGLGLLFLWISGIGFLVMAWFNNPQLLTSPKVQAKLLVVGILTINGAFLHFKVLPQVERAVGRPLFCRSGARSDRIWMRVCGAVSAASWWTPFFLGTVRELNFAAPIHVFLAAYAVLLAVCLIGFTVVEHYLSTRWARSHPGVAPDVAPAVHAAPAALLYAKAADDRPAIGPSPVVAAEEKSFARSHEDQVDLHDDLDRRIRERQMRAARRRLGASDAEAGDDAGDAARH
;
A
#
# COMPACT_ATOMS: atom_id res chain seq x y z
N MET A 1 -16.94 25.61 -25.55
CA MET A 1 -17.35 25.75 -24.14
C MET A 1 -16.48 26.80 -23.48
N ASP A 2 -16.96 27.49 -22.44
CA ASP A 2 -16.18 28.48 -21.68
C ASP A 2 -14.93 27.83 -21.05
N PRO A 3 -13.72 28.43 -21.15
CA PRO A 3 -12.51 27.97 -20.46
C PRO A 3 -12.73 27.63 -18.97
N LYS A 4 -13.60 28.38 -18.29
CA LYS A 4 -13.96 28.12 -16.89
C LYS A 4 -14.62 26.75 -16.71
N THR A 5 -15.45 26.32 -17.65
CA THR A 5 -16.15 25.02 -17.60
C THR A 5 -15.16 23.86 -17.67
N TYR A 6 -14.16 23.93 -18.55
CA TYR A 6 -13.13 22.90 -18.64
C TYR A 6 -12.33 22.79 -17.34
N LEU A 7 -11.98 23.92 -16.72
CA LEU A 7 -11.26 23.94 -15.43
C LEU A 7 -12.10 23.35 -14.30
N VAL A 8 -13.39 23.65 -14.24
CA VAL A 8 -14.32 23.05 -13.26
C VAL A 8 -14.42 21.54 -13.45
N LEU A 9 -14.59 21.07 -14.68
CA LEU A 9 -14.64 19.63 -14.97
C LEU A 9 -13.35 18.93 -14.55
N LEU A 10 -12.19 19.48 -14.93
CA LEU A 10 -10.89 18.95 -14.55
C LEU A 10 -10.71 18.92 -13.02
N HIS A 11 -11.14 19.99 -12.33
CA HIS A 11 -11.08 20.07 -10.86
C HIS A 11 -11.95 19.01 -10.20
N LEU A 12 -13.18 18.80 -10.70
CA LEU A 12 -14.10 17.80 -10.16
C LEU A 12 -13.61 16.38 -10.38
N ILE A 13 -13.07 16.08 -11.56
CA ILE A 13 -12.44 14.78 -11.84
C ILE A 13 -11.26 14.56 -10.88
N GLY A 14 -10.37 15.55 -10.75
CA GLY A 14 -9.24 15.47 -9.83
C GLY A 14 -9.68 15.28 -8.38
N LEU A 15 -10.75 15.95 -7.96
CA LEU A 15 -11.33 15.84 -6.62
C LEU A 15 -11.90 14.45 -6.37
N VAL A 16 -12.72 13.90 -7.27
CA VAL A 16 -13.36 12.59 -7.09
C VAL A 16 -12.32 11.47 -7.11
N VAL A 17 -11.40 11.50 -8.08
CA VAL A 17 -10.32 10.50 -8.18
C VAL A 17 -9.39 10.61 -6.98
N GLY A 18 -8.97 11.82 -6.61
CA GLY A 18 -8.06 12.06 -5.49
C GLY A 18 -8.67 11.67 -4.14
N LEU A 19 -9.85 12.21 -3.81
CA LEU A 19 -10.50 11.98 -2.52
C LEU A 19 -10.87 10.50 -2.31
N GLY A 20 -11.40 9.83 -3.34
CA GLY A 20 -11.75 8.41 -3.27
C GLY A 20 -10.51 7.51 -3.11
N SER A 21 -9.44 7.82 -3.85
CA SER A 21 -8.19 7.08 -3.75
C SER A 21 -7.58 7.22 -2.36
N VAL A 22 -7.50 8.45 -1.84
CA VAL A 22 -6.86 8.68 -0.54
C VAL A 22 -7.68 8.14 0.62
N THR A 23 -9.01 8.22 0.56
CA THR A 23 -9.87 7.55 1.54
C THR A 23 -9.60 6.04 1.56
N THR A 24 -9.39 5.43 0.40
CA THR A 24 -9.05 4.01 0.30
C THR A 24 -7.67 3.72 0.91
N LEU A 25 -6.66 4.56 0.64
CA LEU A 25 -5.32 4.42 1.25
C LEU A 25 -5.36 4.55 2.77
N ASP A 26 -6.15 5.49 3.30
CA ASP A 26 -6.31 5.70 4.75
C ASP A 26 -6.93 4.45 5.41
N ILE A 27 -7.87 3.77 4.76
CA ILE A 27 -8.43 2.49 5.22
C ILE A 27 -7.37 1.38 5.23
N TYR A 28 -6.56 1.27 4.18
CA TYR A 28 -5.45 0.32 4.14
C TYR A 28 -4.40 0.62 5.23
N LEU A 29 -4.12 1.89 5.47
CA LEU A 29 -3.20 2.33 6.52
C LEU A 29 -3.71 1.92 7.91
N LEU A 30 -5.02 2.05 8.16
CA LEU A 30 -5.66 1.52 9.38
C LEU A 30 -5.60 -0.01 9.47
N LYS A 31 -5.85 -0.72 8.36
CA LYS A 31 -5.70 -2.18 8.27
C LYS A 31 -4.28 -2.61 8.67
N PHE A 32 -3.27 -1.91 8.20
CA PHE A 32 -1.88 -2.21 8.54
C PHE A 32 -1.49 -1.83 9.96
N LEU A 33 -2.04 -0.72 10.50
CA LEU A 33 -1.89 -0.35 11.92
C LEU A 33 -2.49 -1.41 12.85
N ARG A 34 -3.56 -2.09 12.44
CA ARG A 34 -4.14 -3.24 13.18
C ARG A 34 -3.16 -4.41 13.34
N GLY A 35 -2.14 -4.50 12.50
CA GLY A 35 -1.17 -5.60 12.50
C GLY A 35 -1.48 -6.71 11.50
N ASP A 36 -2.39 -6.47 10.55
CA ASP A 36 -2.62 -7.38 9.43
C ASP A 36 -1.31 -7.61 8.64
N THR A 37 -1.13 -8.83 8.15
CA THR A 37 -0.06 -9.15 7.21
C THR A 37 -0.32 -8.48 5.87
N VAL A 38 0.72 -7.90 5.28
CA VAL A 38 0.61 -7.29 3.95
C VAL A 38 0.63 -8.39 2.90
N THR A 39 -0.46 -8.54 2.15
CA THR A 39 -0.50 -9.48 1.02
C THR A 39 0.08 -8.83 -0.25
N LYS A 40 0.48 -9.66 -1.23
CA LYS A 40 0.93 -9.15 -2.55
C LYS A 40 -0.16 -8.32 -3.24
N SER A 41 -1.41 -8.78 -3.16
CA SER A 41 -2.56 -8.05 -3.70
C SER A 41 -2.79 -6.71 -3.00
N ASP A 42 -2.62 -6.65 -1.67
CA ASP A 42 -2.73 -5.40 -0.93
C ASP A 42 -1.67 -4.39 -1.37
N ALA A 43 -0.41 -4.82 -1.53
CA ALA A 43 0.67 -3.95 -1.97
C ALA A 43 0.41 -3.39 -3.38
N HIS A 44 -0.03 -4.23 -4.32
CA HIS A 44 -0.37 -3.79 -5.68
C HIS A 44 -1.55 -2.81 -5.70
N LEU A 45 -2.60 -3.05 -4.90
CA LEU A 45 -3.75 -2.15 -4.80
C LEU A 45 -3.34 -0.81 -4.18
N VAL A 46 -2.55 -0.83 -3.11
CA VAL A 46 -2.05 0.39 -2.46
C VAL A 46 -1.20 1.21 -3.42
N ASP A 47 -0.29 0.59 -4.19
CA ASP A 47 0.49 1.29 -5.21
C ASP A 47 -0.38 1.90 -6.31
N LEU A 48 -1.33 1.13 -6.86
CA LEU A 48 -2.27 1.62 -7.88
C LEU A 48 -3.07 2.83 -7.38
N VAL A 49 -3.66 2.70 -6.19
CA VAL A 49 -4.49 3.75 -5.60
C VAL A 49 -3.65 4.97 -5.22
N ALA A 50 -2.40 4.80 -4.78
CA ALA A 50 -1.48 5.92 -4.55
C ALA A 50 -1.16 6.69 -5.84
N LYS A 51 -0.93 5.99 -6.96
CA LYS A 51 -0.76 6.63 -8.28
C LYS A 51 -2.01 7.39 -8.71
N LEU A 52 -3.20 6.83 -8.50
CA LEU A 52 -4.47 7.53 -8.78
C LEU A 52 -4.66 8.76 -7.89
N ALA A 53 -4.30 8.69 -6.61
CA ALA A 53 -4.30 9.84 -5.71
C ALA A 53 -3.35 10.95 -6.21
N GLY A 54 -2.14 10.58 -6.64
CA GLY A 54 -1.17 11.50 -7.24
C GLY A 54 -1.70 12.16 -8.51
N LEU A 55 -2.35 11.39 -9.39
CA LEU A 55 -2.98 11.91 -10.61
C LEU A 55 -4.13 12.88 -10.30
N GLY A 56 -4.98 12.54 -9.32
CA GLY A 56 -6.05 13.42 -8.85
C GLY A 56 -5.50 14.74 -8.30
N LEU A 57 -4.44 14.68 -7.49
CA LEU A 57 -3.76 15.86 -6.96
C LEU A 57 -3.13 16.71 -8.07
N LEU A 58 -2.55 16.09 -9.10
CA LEU A 58 -2.04 16.80 -10.27
C LEU A 58 -3.14 17.60 -10.98
N PHE A 59 -4.29 16.98 -11.22
CA PHE A 59 -5.44 17.67 -11.84
C PHE A 59 -5.96 18.81 -10.96
N LEU A 60 -5.98 18.64 -9.63
CA LEU A 60 -6.33 19.70 -8.70
C LEU A 60 -5.35 20.88 -8.74
N TRP A 61 -4.05 20.62 -8.87
CA TRP A 61 -3.04 21.67 -9.02
C TRP A 61 -3.19 22.42 -10.35
N ILE A 62 -3.29 21.70 -11.46
CA ILE A 62 -3.45 22.30 -12.79
C ILE A 62 -4.70 23.18 -12.83
N SER A 63 -5.85 22.63 -12.42
CA SER A 63 -7.11 23.37 -12.39
C SER A 63 -7.11 24.50 -11.35
N GLY A 64 -6.52 24.28 -10.18
CA GLY A 64 -6.38 25.25 -9.11
C GLY A 64 -5.58 26.47 -9.53
N ILE A 65 -4.40 26.26 -10.14
CA ILE A 65 -3.58 27.32 -10.71
C ILE A 65 -4.35 28.03 -11.83
N GLY A 66 -5.06 27.29 -12.69
CA GLY A 66 -5.95 27.87 -13.69
C GLY A 66 -6.98 28.85 -13.10
N PHE A 67 -7.62 28.48 -11.98
CA PHE A 67 -8.53 29.38 -11.27
C PHE A 67 -7.83 30.62 -10.70
N LEU A 68 -6.62 30.50 -10.18
CA LEU A 68 -5.84 31.64 -9.68
C LEU A 68 -5.46 32.59 -10.81
N VAL A 69 -5.02 32.07 -11.96
CA VAL A 69 -4.68 32.88 -13.14
C VAL A 69 -5.92 33.62 -13.65
N MET A 70 -7.06 32.95 -13.77
CA MET A 70 -8.31 33.63 -14.16
C MET A 70 -8.75 34.68 -13.12
N ALA A 71 -8.55 34.42 -11.83
CA ALA A 71 -8.85 35.40 -10.79
C ALA A 71 -7.92 36.61 -10.88
N TRP A 72 -6.64 36.43 -11.21
CA TRP A 72 -5.68 37.52 -11.39
C TRP A 72 -6.15 38.55 -12.44
N PHE A 73 -6.63 38.08 -13.60
CA PHE A 73 -7.07 38.96 -14.68
C PHE A 73 -8.47 39.54 -14.47
N ASN A 74 -9.40 38.76 -13.89
CA ASN A 74 -10.81 39.18 -13.81
C ASN A 74 -11.16 39.87 -12.50
N ASN A 75 -10.62 39.41 -11.36
CA ASN A 75 -10.99 39.88 -10.02
C ASN A 75 -9.84 39.60 -9.02
N PRO A 76 -8.76 40.41 -9.01
CA PRO A 76 -7.56 40.13 -8.22
C PRO A 76 -7.81 40.12 -6.71
N GLN A 77 -8.87 40.80 -6.24
CA GLN A 77 -9.29 40.78 -4.83
C GLN A 77 -9.64 39.37 -4.32
N LEU A 78 -9.99 38.43 -5.20
CA LEU A 78 -10.26 37.04 -4.78
C LEU A 78 -9.00 36.31 -4.31
N LEU A 79 -7.81 36.73 -4.77
CA LEU A 79 -6.54 36.11 -4.39
C LEU A 79 -6.10 36.50 -2.98
N THR A 80 -6.53 37.67 -2.51
CA THR A 80 -6.32 38.10 -1.13
C THR A 80 -7.39 37.55 -0.18
N SER A 81 -8.36 36.78 -0.69
CA SER A 81 -9.39 36.14 0.13
C SER A 81 -8.73 35.17 1.13
N PRO A 82 -8.99 35.35 2.44
CA PRO A 82 -8.47 34.44 3.48
C PRO A 82 -8.82 32.97 3.23
N LYS A 83 -9.98 32.73 2.61
CA LYS A 83 -10.47 31.41 2.25
C LYS A 83 -9.62 30.74 1.16
N VAL A 84 -9.25 31.48 0.12
CA VAL A 84 -8.42 30.98 -0.98
C VAL A 84 -7.02 30.67 -0.46
N GLN A 85 -6.46 31.55 0.37
CA GLN A 85 -5.16 31.34 1.00
C GLN A 85 -5.15 30.12 1.91
N ALA A 86 -6.18 29.94 2.75
CA ALA A 86 -6.32 28.74 3.57
C ALA A 86 -6.40 27.47 2.71
N LYS A 87 -7.18 27.48 1.61
CA LYS A 87 -7.26 26.34 0.68
C LYS A 87 -5.89 26.00 0.09
N LEU A 88 -5.13 27.00 -0.38
CA LEU A 88 -3.80 26.79 -0.95
C LEU A 88 -2.79 26.26 0.06
N LEU A 89 -2.81 26.80 1.29
CA LEU A 89 -1.94 26.33 2.37
C LEU A 89 -2.21 24.87 2.71
N VAL A 90 -3.49 24.50 2.85
CA VAL A 90 -3.88 23.12 3.15
C VAL A 90 -3.54 22.17 1.99
N VAL A 91 -3.74 22.57 0.73
CA VAL A 91 -3.32 21.78 -0.44
C VAL A 91 -1.78 21.65 -0.51
N GLY A 92 -1.04 22.66 -0.05
CA GLY A 92 0.42 22.59 0.11
C GLY A 92 0.83 21.54 1.15
N ILE A 93 0.23 21.58 2.35
CA ILE A 93 0.45 20.55 3.39
C ILE A 93 0.11 19.16 2.85
N LEU A 94 -1.01 19.05 2.13
CA LEU A 94 -1.45 17.80 1.51
C LEU A 94 -0.39 17.26 0.53
N THR A 95 0.19 18.13 -0.29
CA THR A 95 1.21 17.75 -1.28
C THR A 95 2.48 17.25 -0.61
N ILE A 96 2.93 17.91 0.46
CA ILE A 96 4.07 17.48 1.26
C ILE A 96 3.80 16.12 1.91
N ASN A 97 2.61 15.93 2.49
CA ASN A 97 2.22 14.65 3.10
C ASN A 97 2.13 13.52 2.06
N GLY A 98 1.57 13.79 0.88
CA GLY A 98 1.50 12.83 -0.22
C GLY A 98 2.87 12.40 -0.71
N ALA A 99 3.81 13.34 -0.83
CA ALA A 99 5.20 13.03 -1.15
C ALA A 99 5.85 12.16 -0.07
N PHE A 100 5.64 12.47 1.22
CA PHE A 100 6.13 11.65 2.31
C PHE A 100 5.57 10.21 2.25
N LEU A 101 4.28 10.04 1.96
CA LEU A 101 3.66 8.73 1.82
C LEU A 101 4.28 7.92 0.66
N HIS A 102 4.49 8.57 -0.49
CA HIS A 102 5.14 7.94 -1.65
C HIS A 102 6.59 7.52 -1.36
N PHE A 103 7.38 8.36 -0.69
CA PHE A 103 8.80 8.08 -0.47
C PHE A 103 9.08 7.19 0.74
N LYS A 104 8.23 7.22 1.76
CA LYS A 104 8.45 6.47 3.02
C LYS A 104 7.52 5.29 3.18
N VAL A 105 6.21 5.46 2.97
CA VAL A 105 5.22 4.46 3.33
C VAL A 105 5.11 3.38 2.26
N LEU A 106 5.01 3.74 0.97
CA LEU A 106 4.89 2.73 -0.10
C LEU A 106 6.07 1.74 -0.15
N PRO A 107 7.34 2.18 -0.07
CA PRO A 107 8.46 1.23 -0.06
C PRO A 107 8.46 0.33 1.17
N GLN A 108 7.89 0.77 2.29
CA GLN A 108 7.74 -0.06 3.48
C GLN A 108 6.65 -1.13 3.28
N VAL A 109 5.53 -0.79 2.63
CA VAL A 109 4.46 -1.74 2.30
C VAL A 109 4.98 -2.83 1.37
N GLU A 110 5.72 -2.47 0.31
CA GLU A 110 6.32 -3.43 -0.62
C GLU A 110 7.32 -4.36 0.07
N ARG A 111 8.18 -3.80 0.94
CA ARG A 111 9.14 -4.59 1.74
C ARG A 111 8.46 -5.44 2.81
N ALA A 112 7.22 -5.14 3.18
CA ALA A 112 6.48 -5.86 4.21
C ALA A 112 5.61 -6.99 3.64
N VAL A 113 5.62 -7.24 2.33
CA VAL A 113 4.88 -8.35 1.71
C VAL A 113 5.22 -9.67 2.41
N GLY A 114 4.19 -10.36 2.90
CA GLY A 114 4.31 -11.64 3.63
C GLY A 114 4.56 -11.50 5.14
N ARG A 115 4.65 -10.28 5.68
CA ARG A 115 4.83 -10.01 7.11
C ARG A 115 3.94 -8.86 7.61
N PRO A 116 3.69 -8.73 8.92
CA PRO A 116 3.12 -7.51 9.48
C PRO A 116 4.10 -6.35 9.28
N LEU A 117 3.58 -5.16 8.98
CA LEU A 117 4.38 -3.95 8.73
C LEU A 117 5.29 -3.53 9.90
N PHE A 118 4.97 -3.95 11.12
CA PHE A 118 5.58 -3.43 12.35
C PHE A 118 6.19 -4.52 13.26
N CYS A 119 6.87 -5.53 12.70
CA CYS A 119 7.49 -6.62 13.46
C CYS A 119 8.91 -6.34 14.02
N ARG A 120 9.50 -5.16 13.82
CA ARG A 120 10.90 -4.86 14.22
C ARG A 120 10.99 -3.83 15.36
N SER A 121 12.03 -3.96 16.21
CA SER A 121 12.53 -2.88 17.09
C SER A 121 12.69 -1.59 16.27
N GLY A 122 11.89 -0.56 16.59
CA GLY A 122 11.65 0.64 15.77
C GLY A 122 10.16 0.89 15.42
N ALA A 123 9.34 -0.17 15.47
CA ALA A 123 7.92 -0.18 15.11
C ALA A 123 7.05 0.89 15.79
N ARG A 124 7.41 1.36 17.00
CA ARG A 124 6.61 2.38 17.70
C ARG A 124 6.68 3.74 17.01
N SER A 125 7.88 4.16 16.59
CA SER A 125 8.06 5.42 15.88
C SER A 125 7.34 5.39 14.54
N ASP A 126 7.52 4.30 13.79
CA ASP A 126 6.89 4.13 12.47
C ASP A 126 5.35 4.09 12.56
N ARG A 127 4.79 3.44 13.58
CA ARG A 127 3.34 3.49 13.87
C ARG A 127 2.84 4.89 14.20
N ILE A 128 3.60 5.68 14.96
CA ILE A 128 3.24 7.08 15.24
C ILE A 128 3.24 7.89 13.95
N TRP A 129 4.30 7.80 13.15
CA TRP A 129 4.37 8.51 11.87
C TRP A 129 3.25 8.13 10.92
N MET A 130 2.94 6.83 10.82
CA MET A 130 1.87 6.35 9.95
C MET A 130 0.50 6.89 10.38
N ARG A 131 0.21 6.93 11.69
CA ARG A 131 -0.99 7.56 12.23
C ARG A 131 -1.07 9.06 11.92
N VAL A 132 0.02 9.78 12.14
CA VAL A 132 0.07 11.22 11.85
C VAL A 132 -0.16 11.47 10.36
N CYS A 133 0.50 10.70 9.48
CA CYS A 133 0.32 10.81 8.04
C CYS A 133 -1.12 10.50 7.60
N GLY A 134 -1.75 9.46 8.15
CA GLY A 134 -3.15 9.14 7.87
C GLY A 134 -4.11 10.24 8.34
N ALA A 135 -3.88 10.80 9.53
CA ALA A 135 -4.71 11.90 10.04
C ALA A 135 -4.55 13.20 9.24
N VAL A 136 -3.30 13.56 8.91
CA VAL A 136 -3.00 14.72 8.04
C VAL A 136 -3.61 14.53 6.66
N SER A 137 -3.51 13.32 6.10
CA SER A 137 -4.11 12.94 4.83
C SER A 137 -5.62 13.19 4.83
N ALA A 138 -6.35 12.54 5.74
CA ALA A 138 -7.80 12.68 5.85
C ALA A 138 -8.22 14.15 6.04
N ALA A 139 -7.64 14.85 7.03
CA ALA A 139 -8.01 16.23 7.33
C ALA A 139 -7.74 17.18 6.14
N SER A 140 -6.62 17.00 5.44
CA SER A 140 -6.19 17.90 4.36
C SER A 140 -6.92 17.68 3.04
N TRP A 141 -7.56 16.52 2.84
CA TRP A 141 -8.46 16.29 1.70
C TRP A 141 -9.86 16.83 1.94
N TRP A 142 -10.41 16.62 3.13
CA TRP A 142 -11.77 17.05 3.46
C TRP A 142 -11.89 18.57 3.63
N THR A 143 -10.86 19.22 4.16
CA THR A 143 -10.87 20.68 4.36
C THR A 143 -11.08 21.50 3.07
N PRO A 144 -10.25 21.39 2.02
CA PRO A 144 -10.44 22.13 0.78
C PRO A 144 -11.73 21.75 0.04
N PHE A 145 -12.24 20.53 0.25
CA PHE A 145 -13.55 20.10 -0.24
C PHE A 145 -14.67 20.94 0.40
N PHE A 146 -14.75 20.99 1.73
CA PHE A 146 -15.78 21.76 2.43
C PHE A 146 -15.65 23.26 2.19
N LEU A 147 -14.42 23.80 2.25
CA LEU A 147 -14.17 25.20 1.89
C LEU A 147 -14.60 25.50 0.45
N GLY A 148 -14.43 24.56 -0.49
CA GLY A 148 -14.87 24.71 -1.87
C GLY A 148 -16.39 24.79 -2.02
N THR A 149 -17.13 24.01 -1.24
CA THR A 149 -18.60 23.89 -1.34
C THR A 149 -19.32 25.10 -0.74
N VAL A 150 -18.84 25.64 0.38
CA VAL A 150 -19.55 26.70 1.10
C VAL A 150 -19.17 28.09 0.55
N ARG A 151 -20.00 28.64 -0.33
CA ARG A 151 -19.77 29.97 -0.94
C ARG A 151 -19.89 31.12 0.07
N GLU A 152 -20.74 30.96 1.08
CA GLU A 152 -21.03 31.96 2.12
C GLU A 152 -19.80 32.33 2.97
N LEU A 153 -18.76 31.49 2.98
CA LEU A 153 -17.52 31.77 3.73
C LEU A 153 -16.56 32.73 3.02
N ASN A 154 -16.90 33.21 1.81
CA ASN A 154 -16.07 34.18 1.11
C ASN A 154 -16.02 35.50 1.89
N PHE A 155 -14.83 35.87 2.39
CA PHE A 155 -14.61 37.05 3.23
C PHE A 155 -15.38 37.09 4.56
N ALA A 156 -16.05 35.99 4.95
CA ALA A 156 -16.84 35.93 6.18
C ALA A 156 -15.98 35.85 7.45
N ALA A 157 -14.76 35.32 7.32
CA ALA A 157 -13.87 35.09 8.44
C ALA A 157 -12.40 35.35 8.06
N PRO A 158 -11.57 35.77 9.04
CA PRO A 158 -10.13 35.88 8.85
C PRO A 158 -9.48 34.49 8.72
N ILE A 159 -8.27 34.45 8.16
CA ILE A 159 -7.57 33.20 7.79
C ILE A 159 -7.39 32.25 8.99
N HIS A 160 -7.14 32.78 10.18
CA HIS A 160 -6.89 31.98 11.38
C HIS A 160 -8.10 31.15 11.80
N VAL A 161 -9.33 31.57 11.49
CA VAL A 161 -10.54 30.78 11.78
C VAL A 161 -10.56 29.51 10.93
N PHE A 162 -10.21 29.62 9.64
CA PHE A 162 -10.10 28.46 8.76
C PHE A 162 -8.96 27.52 9.18
N LEU A 163 -7.82 28.07 9.60
CA LEU A 163 -6.69 27.28 10.10
C LEU A 163 -6.99 26.62 11.45
N ALA A 164 -7.73 27.29 12.33
CA ALA A 164 -8.19 26.71 13.59
C ALA A 164 -9.18 25.56 13.33
N ALA A 165 -10.13 25.74 12.40
CA ALA A 165 -11.04 24.67 11.99
C ALA A 165 -10.28 23.47 11.40
N TYR A 166 -9.25 23.73 10.58
CA TYR A 166 -8.35 22.70 10.08
C TYR A 166 -7.61 21.98 11.23
N ALA A 167 -7.08 22.72 12.20
CA ALA A 167 -6.38 22.14 13.36
C ALA A 167 -7.32 21.28 14.22
N VAL A 168 -8.57 21.71 14.42
CA VAL A 168 -9.60 20.91 15.10
C VAL A 168 -9.90 19.63 14.33
N LEU A 169 -10.11 19.73 13.01
CA LEU A 169 -10.35 18.54 12.18
C LEU A 169 -9.16 17.59 12.22
N LEU A 170 -7.93 18.11 12.17
CA LEU A 170 -6.71 17.33 12.29
C LEU A 170 -6.63 16.61 13.64
N ALA A 171 -6.94 17.30 14.74
CA ALA A 171 -6.99 16.69 16.07
C ALA A 171 -8.05 15.58 16.15
N VAL A 172 -9.24 15.80 15.58
CA VAL A 172 -10.31 14.79 15.49
C VAL A 172 -9.84 13.58 14.70
N CYS A 173 -9.21 13.78 13.54
CA CYS A 173 -8.64 12.69 12.75
C CYS A 173 -7.56 11.93 13.53
N LEU A 174 -6.62 12.63 14.19
CA LEU A 174 -5.59 12.01 15.02
C LEU A 174 -6.21 11.13 16.11
N ILE A 175 -7.17 11.67 16.87
CA ILE A 175 -7.90 10.92 17.89
C ILE A 175 -8.60 9.72 17.26
N GLY A 176 -9.30 9.89 16.14
CA GLY A 176 -9.95 8.81 15.41
C GLY A 176 -8.99 7.67 15.05
N PHE A 177 -7.83 7.98 14.46
CA PHE A 177 -6.80 6.99 14.14
C PHE A 177 -6.27 6.28 15.40
N THR A 178 -6.07 6.99 16.51
CA THR A 178 -5.65 6.36 17.78
C THR A 178 -6.72 5.46 18.39
N VAL A 179 -7.99 5.89 18.38
CA VAL A 179 -9.12 5.13 18.92
C VAL A 179 -9.36 3.88 18.09
N VAL A 180 -9.31 3.99 16.77
CA VAL A 180 -9.48 2.86 15.86
C VAL A 180 -8.35 1.85 16.03
N GLU A 181 -7.09 2.30 16.09
CA GLU A 181 -5.95 1.42 16.39
C GLU A 181 -6.16 0.68 17.73
N HIS A 182 -6.50 1.41 18.80
CA HIS A 182 -6.71 0.83 20.12
C HIS A 182 -7.90 -0.16 20.15
N TYR A 183 -9.04 0.22 19.59
CA TYR A 183 -10.24 -0.61 19.58
C TYR A 183 -10.08 -1.87 18.72
N LEU A 184 -9.41 -1.76 17.58
CA LEU A 184 -9.16 -2.91 16.70
C LEU A 184 -8.11 -3.86 17.30
N SER A 185 -7.08 -3.35 17.98
CA SER A 185 -6.07 -4.18 18.65
C SER A 185 -6.66 -5.02 19.79
N THR A 186 -7.57 -4.46 20.59
CA THR A 186 -8.21 -5.16 21.72
C THR A 186 -9.24 -6.21 21.30
N ARG A 187 -9.75 -6.15 20.06
CA ARG A 187 -10.63 -7.19 19.48
C ARG A 187 -9.84 -8.27 18.75
N TRP A 188 -8.76 -7.92 18.06
CA TRP A 188 -7.91 -8.90 17.37
C TRP A 188 -7.28 -9.91 18.34
N ALA A 189 -6.83 -9.46 19.51
CA ALA A 189 -6.27 -10.33 20.55
C ALA A 189 -7.26 -11.39 21.07
N ARG A 190 -8.58 -11.14 20.96
CA ARG A 190 -9.62 -12.07 21.40
C ARG A 190 -9.95 -13.14 20.35
N SER A 191 -9.63 -12.90 19.08
CA SER A 191 -10.01 -13.79 17.97
C SER A 191 -9.01 -14.92 17.70
N HIS A 192 -7.78 -14.86 18.25
CA HIS A 192 -6.74 -15.89 18.02
C HIS A 192 -6.04 -16.30 19.32
N PRO A 193 -6.64 -17.18 20.16
CA PRO A 193 -6.12 -17.54 21.48
C PRO A 193 -4.81 -18.35 21.52
N GLY A 194 -4.10 -18.53 20.40
CA GLY A 194 -2.96 -19.45 20.29
C GLY A 194 -1.76 -18.94 19.49
N VAL A 195 -1.69 -17.64 19.18
CA VAL A 195 -0.51 -17.06 18.51
C VAL A 195 0.56 -16.80 19.56
N ALA A 196 1.74 -17.39 19.36
CA ALA A 196 2.87 -17.33 20.28
C ALA A 196 3.26 -15.88 20.64
N PRO A 197 3.75 -15.63 21.87
CA PRO A 197 4.00 -14.29 22.41
C PRO A 197 5.11 -13.49 21.69
N ASP A 198 5.81 -14.09 20.73
CA ASP A 198 6.80 -13.43 19.86
C ASP A 198 6.17 -12.73 18.65
N VAL A 199 4.96 -13.14 18.24
CA VAL A 199 4.16 -12.52 17.17
C VAL A 199 3.06 -11.60 17.74
N ALA A 200 2.87 -11.59 19.06
CA ALA A 200 1.95 -10.68 19.72
C ALA A 200 2.36 -9.22 19.44
N PRO A 201 1.43 -8.34 19.03
CA PRO A 201 1.75 -6.92 18.91
C PRO A 201 2.25 -6.43 20.28
N ALA A 202 3.42 -5.78 20.29
CA ALA A 202 4.18 -5.34 21.47
C ALA A 202 3.46 -4.35 22.41
N VAL A 203 2.13 -4.32 22.38
CA VAL A 203 1.23 -3.51 23.21
C VAL A 203 1.15 -4.06 24.64
N HIS A 204 1.54 -5.31 24.90
CA HIS A 204 1.42 -5.96 26.21
C HIS A 204 2.73 -6.33 26.92
N ALA A 205 3.90 -5.86 26.46
CA ALA A 205 5.13 -6.05 27.22
C ALA A 205 5.05 -5.21 28.52
N ALA A 206 4.79 -5.87 29.65
CA ALA A 206 4.86 -5.29 30.99
C ALA A 206 6.20 -4.52 31.17
N PRO A 207 6.27 -3.48 32.01
CA PRO A 207 7.50 -2.72 32.23
C PRO A 207 8.71 -3.61 32.59
N ALA A 208 8.49 -4.78 33.21
CA ALA A 208 9.51 -5.80 33.47
C ALA A 208 10.05 -6.48 32.19
N ALA A 209 9.21 -6.74 31.19
CA ALA A 209 9.64 -7.29 29.89
C ALA A 209 10.42 -6.26 29.06
N LEU A 210 10.13 -4.97 29.25
CA LEU A 210 10.87 -3.85 28.67
C LEU A 210 12.27 -3.70 29.27
N LEU A 211 12.43 -3.96 30.57
CA LEU A 211 13.73 -4.05 31.24
C LEU A 211 14.53 -5.27 30.77
N TYR A 212 13.87 -6.40 30.54
CA TYR A 212 14.51 -7.61 30.04
C TYR A 212 14.98 -7.47 28.58
N ALA A 213 14.19 -6.81 27.73
CA ALA A 213 14.56 -6.54 26.33
C ALA A 213 15.75 -5.56 26.22
N LYS A 214 15.83 -4.55 27.10
CA LYS A 214 16.97 -3.64 27.17
C LYS A 214 18.24 -4.34 27.66
N ALA A 215 18.13 -5.27 28.62
CA ALA A 215 19.25 -6.08 29.09
C ALA A 215 19.71 -7.16 28.10
N ALA A 216 18.86 -7.55 27.15
CA ALA A 216 19.21 -8.49 26.08
C ALA A 216 19.97 -7.82 24.92
N ASP A 217 19.74 -6.51 24.71
CA ASP A 217 20.39 -5.70 23.66
C ASP A 217 21.86 -5.38 23.98
N ASP A 218 22.26 -5.40 25.26
CA ASP A 218 23.63 -5.12 25.73
C ASP A 218 24.57 -6.35 25.76
N ARG A 219 24.13 -7.54 25.28
CA ARG A 219 25.00 -8.72 25.21
C ARG A 219 25.77 -8.77 23.89
N PRO A 220 27.09 -9.03 23.89
CA PRO A 220 27.83 -9.22 22.64
C PRO A 220 27.29 -10.45 21.90
N ALA A 221 27.14 -10.30 20.58
CA ALA A 221 26.48 -11.26 19.69
C ALA A 221 27.01 -12.69 19.88
N ILE A 222 26.17 -13.56 20.44
CA ILE A 222 26.40 -15.01 20.44
C ILE A 222 25.87 -15.53 19.10
N GLY A 223 26.73 -16.25 18.36
CA GLY A 223 26.38 -16.86 17.08
C GLY A 223 25.15 -17.78 17.16
N PRO A 224 24.56 -18.15 16.00
CA PRO A 224 23.27 -18.83 15.95
C PRO A 224 23.29 -20.14 16.75
N SER A 225 22.24 -20.33 17.56
CA SER A 225 22.02 -21.54 18.36
C SER A 225 22.05 -22.80 17.47
N PRO A 226 22.65 -23.91 17.95
CA PRO A 226 22.77 -25.16 17.18
C PRO A 226 21.42 -25.74 16.72
N VAL A 227 20.31 -25.33 17.35
CA VAL A 227 18.95 -25.73 16.95
C VAL A 227 18.51 -25.02 15.65
N VAL A 228 18.81 -23.73 15.52
CA VAL A 228 18.46 -22.93 14.32
C VAL A 228 19.28 -23.38 13.12
N ALA A 229 20.56 -23.68 13.33
CA ALA A 229 21.43 -24.23 12.29
C ALA A 229 21.01 -25.65 11.83
N ALA A 230 20.32 -26.41 12.69
CA ALA A 230 19.79 -27.73 12.35
C ALA A 230 18.46 -27.63 11.56
N GLU A 231 17.56 -26.70 11.93
CA GLU A 231 16.33 -26.45 11.19
C GLU A 231 16.61 -25.88 9.78
N GLU A 232 17.56 -24.96 9.65
CA GLU A 232 17.92 -24.37 8.36
C GLU A 232 18.49 -25.43 7.39
N LYS A 233 19.30 -26.37 7.90
CA LYS A 233 19.79 -27.52 7.11
C LYS A 233 18.68 -28.52 6.77
N SER A 234 17.71 -28.72 7.64
CA SER A 234 16.57 -29.61 7.38
C SER A 234 15.63 -29.00 6.32
N PHE A 235 15.40 -27.69 6.37
CA PHE A 235 14.57 -26.97 5.40
C PHE A 235 15.25 -26.93 4.02
N ALA A 236 16.56 -26.65 3.97
CA ALA A 236 17.33 -26.69 2.72
C ALA A 236 17.26 -28.08 2.06
N ARG A 237 17.40 -29.17 2.83
CA ARG A 237 17.24 -30.54 2.31
C ARG A 237 15.86 -30.81 1.74
N SER A 238 14.80 -30.37 2.42
CA SER A 238 13.43 -30.60 1.94
C SER A 238 13.14 -29.89 0.62
N HIS A 239 13.76 -28.73 0.40
CA HIS A 239 13.60 -27.96 -0.82
C HIS A 239 14.42 -28.53 -1.98
N GLU A 240 15.56 -29.15 -1.70
CA GLU A 240 16.40 -29.84 -2.68
C GLU A 240 15.74 -31.15 -3.15
N ASP A 241 15.22 -31.96 -2.22
CA ASP A 241 14.48 -33.19 -2.54
C ASP A 241 13.21 -32.92 -3.38
N GLN A 242 12.54 -31.78 -3.15
CA GLN A 242 11.35 -31.40 -3.90
C GLN A 242 11.66 -30.93 -5.34
N VAL A 243 12.80 -30.28 -5.53
CA VAL A 243 13.27 -29.85 -6.87
C VAL A 243 13.72 -31.07 -7.69
N ASP A 244 14.46 -32.00 -7.08
CA ASP A 244 14.90 -33.23 -7.74
C ASP A 244 13.74 -34.13 -8.19
N LEU A 245 12.67 -34.20 -7.38
CA LEU A 245 11.47 -34.96 -7.74
C LEU A 245 10.73 -34.36 -8.93
N HIS A 246 10.70 -33.02 -9.05
CA HIS A 246 10.07 -32.34 -10.17
C HIS A 246 10.84 -32.58 -11.47
N ASP A 247 12.17 -32.50 -11.42
CA ASP A 247 13.04 -32.72 -12.56
C ASP A 247 13.02 -34.19 -13.04
N ASP A 248 12.94 -35.18 -12.13
CA ASP A 248 12.81 -36.60 -12.52
C ASP A 248 11.45 -36.87 -13.21
N LEU A 249 10.37 -36.22 -12.74
CA LEU A 249 9.05 -36.36 -13.35
C LEU A 249 9.04 -35.84 -14.80
N ASP A 250 9.61 -34.66 -15.00
CA ASP A 250 9.73 -34.03 -16.32
C ASP A 250 10.59 -34.85 -17.28
N ARG A 251 11.67 -35.46 -16.78
CA ARG A 251 12.51 -36.37 -17.57
C ARG A 251 11.73 -37.60 -18.03
N ARG A 252 10.97 -38.23 -17.14
CA ARG A 252 10.15 -39.41 -17.46
C ARG A 252 9.03 -39.10 -18.46
N ILE A 253 8.42 -37.93 -18.37
CA ILE A 253 7.39 -37.48 -19.32
C ILE A 253 8.00 -37.32 -20.73
N ARG A 254 9.15 -36.65 -20.84
CA ARG A 254 9.87 -36.48 -22.11
C ARG A 254 10.28 -37.82 -22.73
N GLU A 255 10.77 -38.76 -21.93
CA GLU A 255 11.12 -40.10 -22.42
C GLU A 255 9.92 -40.89 -22.94
N ARG A 256 8.77 -40.81 -22.26
CA ARG A 256 7.53 -41.46 -22.73
C ARG A 256 7.06 -40.87 -24.05
N GLN A 257 7.12 -39.55 -24.20
CA GLN A 257 6.75 -38.87 -25.45
C GLN A 257 7.68 -39.26 -26.61
N MET A 258 8.99 -39.33 -26.38
CA MET A 258 9.94 -39.77 -27.42
C MET A 258 9.74 -41.23 -27.83
N ARG A 259 9.45 -42.14 -26.88
CA ARG A 259 9.14 -43.55 -27.19
C ARG A 259 7.85 -43.68 -28.00
N ALA A 260 6.83 -42.87 -27.70
CA ALA A 260 5.59 -42.84 -28.46
C ALA A 260 5.80 -42.31 -29.90
N ALA A 261 6.63 -41.27 -30.07
CA ALA A 261 6.97 -40.73 -31.39
C ALA A 261 7.74 -41.74 -32.26
N ARG A 262 8.71 -42.47 -31.69
CA ARG A 262 9.45 -43.52 -32.41
C ARG A 262 8.56 -44.68 -32.87
N ARG A 263 7.56 -45.07 -32.07
CA ARG A 263 6.59 -46.11 -32.47
C ARG A 263 5.71 -45.67 -33.63
N ARG A 264 5.36 -44.39 -33.73
CA ARG A 264 4.57 -43.85 -34.85
C ARG A 264 5.36 -43.80 -36.15
N LEU A 265 6.64 -43.44 -36.09
CA LEU A 265 7.52 -43.43 -37.27
C LEU A 265 7.80 -44.86 -37.77
N GLY A 266 8.09 -45.80 -36.89
CA GLY A 266 8.31 -47.21 -37.29
C GLY A 266 7.05 -47.92 -37.82
N ALA A 267 5.85 -47.46 -37.50
CA ALA A 267 4.61 -47.98 -38.09
C ALA A 267 4.38 -47.44 -39.52
N SER A 268 4.77 -46.19 -39.78
CA SER A 268 4.69 -45.58 -41.11
C SER A 268 5.66 -46.22 -42.11
N ASP A 269 6.84 -46.64 -41.66
CA ASP A 269 7.83 -47.33 -42.50
C ASP A 269 7.41 -48.77 -42.83
N ALA A 270 6.59 -49.40 -41.98
CA ALA A 270 6.04 -50.74 -42.22
C ALA A 270 4.88 -50.72 -43.23
N GLU A 271 4.02 -49.69 -43.22
CA GLU A 271 2.98 -49.51 -44.23
C GLU A 271 3.55 -49.14 -45.61
N ALA A 272 4.64 -48.37 -45.68
CA ALA A 272 5.29 -48.02 -46.95
C ALA A 272 6.04 -49.19 -47.61
N GLY A 273 6.40 -50.23 -46.85
CA GLY A 273 7.07 -51.43 -47.36
C GLY A 273 6.14 -52.44 -48.03
N ASP A 274 4.85 -52.45 -47.68
CA ASP A 274 3.87 -53.41 -48.19
C ASP A 274 3.31 -52.96 -49.56
N ASP A 275 3.13 -51.65 -49.78
CA ASP A 275 2.69 -51.09 -51.07
C ASP A 275 3.73 -51.22 -52.20
N ALA A 276 5.02 -51.37 -51.87
CA ALA A 276 6.07 -51.58 -52.86
C ALA A 276 6.16 -53.05 -53.35
N GLY A 277 5.56 -54.00 -52.62
CA GLY A 277 5.53 -55.42 -53.00
C GLY A 277 4.47 -55.78 -54.04
N ASP A 278 3.39 -54.99 -54.13
CA ASP A 278 2.25 -55.28 -55.00
C ASP A 278 2.37 -54.65 -56.41
N ALA A 279 3.21 -53.62 -56.57
CA ALA A 279 3.47 -52.99 -57.87
C ALA A 279 4.46 -53.76 -58.78
N ALA A 280 5.03 -54.87 -58.33
CA ALA A 280 5.95 -55.72 -59.12
C ALA A 280 5.28 -56.98 -59.69
N ARG A 281 3.95 -57.10 -59.58
CA ARG A 281 3.16 -58.22 -60.12
C ARG A 281 2.09 -57.77 -61.09
N HIS A 282 2.42 -57.00 -62.13
CA HIS A 282 1.63 -56.94 -63.37
C HIS A 282 2.48 -56.50 -64.56
#